data_AF-A0A1J4L294-F1
#
_entry.id   AF-A0A1J4L294-F1
#
_cell.length_a   1.000
_cell.length_b   1.000
_cell.length_c   1.000
_cell.angle_alpha   90.00
_cell.angle_beta   90.00
_cell.angle_gamma   90.00
#
_symmetry.space_group_name_H-M   'P 1'
#
loop_
_entity.id
_entity.type
_entity.pdbx_description
1 polymer ?
#
loop_
_entity_poly.entity_id
_entity_poly.type
_entity_poly.pdbx_seq_one_letter_code
_entity_poly.pdbx_strand_id
1 'polypeptide(L)'
;MTSYDEFMFEGKNTINSDPVLVAKVENNQKIVYKESLKKKLKTKNPIILVSILGKFQQGKSSTLKFLTRNRAHTVGTGTRSTTEGIYIDGPYKIDYLLEGFKLQKSVDLGSLAPDVFFLDIEGYDSDKTEELYQQLCVPFIGISSINMILMNVNEGRNSLRFAKDTLLLSQLSVDTKDSINNTKLMMIIRNITPQNIPNGTFDIIDRDNLNQTSLYLYNQMECSILKDSGIDFTISPLALFDIPERFEATFTYFAEDLIRNIESAAQSILIRDYQATMAHFDLITAELNNESFANLVSKSIEEQNQSTLNRFVTRSFNDSCTIMKKTVDDKLDEFRKKEKIPTDEFNNLLECAKGKAIDNFKGSLFIGLHTMDTSIQAMKQIELETNNYVNEMERKLFCEMSPSILYNATNNANTSCNCLINNEKNALVDINYFCQNNNKQKEIIQNIFTKIKDRFYKEVQNSLGKNISQIQNKLDQQLNTLQEIVTNDIENQYKLAYSHFCTVDRTFTETDDPKNNNFYLITECTTVRDPFGNIISSSSKEISRKIKPNNIIIHNIYDDSICSIA
;
A
#
# COMPACT_ATOMS: atom_id res chain seq x y z
N MET A 1 30.66 -18.08 -43.62
CA MET A 1 30.12 -17.38 -42.43
C MET A 1 29.21 -16.21 -42.81
N THR A 2 29.59 -15.33 -43.73
CA THR A 2 28.75 -14.16 -44.15
C THR A 2 27.35 -14.54 -44.64
N SER A 3 27.21 -15.55 -45.50
CA SER A 3 25.89 -16.01 -45.99
C SER A 3 24.97 -16.58 -44.90
N TYR A 4 25.53 -16.97 -43.76
CA TYR A 4 24.81 -17.69 -42.71
C TYR A 4 24.48 -16.79 -41.53
N ASP A 5 25.35 -15.83 -41.22
CA ASP A 5 24.98 -14.69 -40.37
C ASP A 5 23.80 -13.94 -41.01
N GLU A 6 23.81 -13.77 -42.34
CA GLU A 6 22.64 -13.26 -43.06
C GLU A 6 21.43 -14.16 -42.82
N PHE A 7 21.50 -15.46 -43.11
CA PHE A 7 20.40 -16.40 -42.89
C PHE A 7 19.84 -16.40 -41.45
N MET A 8 20.70 -16.48 -40.44
CA MET A 8 20.27 -16.58 -39.04
C MET A 8 19.75 -15.26 -38.45
N PHE A 9 20.20 -14.11 -38.99
CA PHE A 9 19.87 -12.77 -38.49
C PHE A 9 18.94 -11.97 -39.41
N GLU A 10 18.54 -12.48 -40.57
CA GLU A 10 17.68 -11.76 -41.51
C GLU A 10 16.34 -11.40 -40.86
N GLY A 11 15.98 -10.11 -40.90
CA GLY A 11 14.73 -9.60 -40.32
C GLY A 11 14.64 -9.69 -38.79
N LYS A 12 15.73 -9.98 -38.07
CA LYS A 12 15.75 -10.09 -36.60
C LYS A 12 16.46 -8.90 -35.94
N ASN A 13 15.92 -8.45 -34.80
CA ASN A 13 16.57 -7.46 -33.94
C ASN A 13 17.93 -7.97 -33.44
N THR A 14 19.01 -7.28 -33.81
CA THR A 14 20.40 -7.65 -33.45
C THR A 14 21.00 -6.64 -32.49
N ILE A 15 21.94 -7.12 -31.66
CA ILE A 15 22.69 -6.29 -30.71
C ILE A 15 24.16 -6.27 -31.16
N ASN A 16 24.86 -5.19 -30.82
CA ASN A 16 26.28 -5.04 -31.09
C ASN A 16 26.98 -4.47 -29.86
N SER A 17 26.97 -5.24 -28.78
CA SER A 17 27.60 -4.89 -27.50
C SER A 17 28.71 -5.89 -27.22
N ASP A 18 29.94 -5.41 -27.05
CA ASP A 18 31.06 -6.32 -26.84
C ASP A 18 30.90 -7.13 -25.54
N PRO A 19 31.05 -8.47 -25.61
CA PRO A 19 31.23 -9.29 -24.43
C PRO A 19 32.44 -8.80 -23.63
N VAL A 20 32.32 -8.79 -22.30
CA VAL A 20 33.33 -8.20 -21.41
C VAL A 20 34.14 -9.30 -20.75
N LEU A 21 35.46 -9.24 -20.86
CA LEU A 21 36.36 -10.16 -20.15
C LEU A 21 36.25 -9.95 -18.62
N VAL A 22 35.96 -11.02 -17.87
CA VAL A 22 35.74 -11.01 -16.41
C VAL A 22 36.74 -11.84 -15.63
N ALA A 23 37.38 -12.82 -16.25
CA ALA A 23 38.51 -13.53 -15.65
C ALA A 23 39.46 -13.99 -16.75
N LYS A 24 40.74 -14.12 -16.43
CA LYS A 24 41.71 -14.79 -17.30
C LYS A 24 42.86 -15.35 -16.49
N VAL A 25 43.60 -16.26 -17.09
CA VAL A 25 44.90 -16.68 -16.59
C VAL A 25 45.96 -15.70 -17.12
N GLU A 26 46.77 -15.15 -16.23
CA GLU A 26 47.95 -14.35 -16.56
C GLU A 26 49.21 -15.19 -16.37
N ASN A 27 50.12 -15.10 -17.36
CA ASN A 27 51.42 -15.77 -17.39
C ASN A 27 51.37 -17.29 -17.13
N ASN A 28 50.26 -17.95 -17.49
CA ASN A 28 50.02 -19.39 -17.25
C ASN A 28 50.17 -19.83 -15.79
N GLN A 29 50.03 -18.90 -14.83
CA GLN A 29 50.31 -19.18 -13.42
C GLN A 29 49.23 -18.69 -12.47
N LYS A 30 48.55 -17.58 -12.80
CA LYS A 30 47.64 -16.93 -11.87
C LYS A 30 46.34 -16.54 -12.54
N ILE A 31 45.23 -16.80 -11.87
CA ILE A 31 43.93 -16.28 -12.29
C ILE A 31 43.76 -14.85 -11.77
N VAL A 32 43.29 -13.98 -12.66
CA VAL A 32 42.91 -12.61 -12.34
C VAL A 32 41.42 -12.45 -12.61
N TYR A 33 40.65 -12.39 -11.53
CA TYR A 33 39.25 -11.97 -11.58
C TYR A 33 39.17 -10.45 -11.69
N LYS A 34 38.44 -9.96 -12.68
CA LYS A 34 38.35 -8.54 -13.00
C LYS A 34 37.12 -7.90 -12.36
N GLU A 35 37.28 -6.65 -11.97
CA GLU A 35 36.18 -5.81 -11.46
C GLU A 35 35.04 -5.58 -12.47
N SER A 36 35.27 -5.89 -13.75
CA SER A 36 34.24 -5.90 -14.79
C SER A 36 33.07 -6.83 -14.45
N LEU A 37 33.30 -7.95 -13.75
CA LEU A 37 32.22 -8.85 -13.32
C LEU A 37 31.23 -8.11 -12.42
N LYS A 38 31.75 -7.52 -11.33
CA LYS A 38 30.95 -6.75 -10.36
C LYS A 38 30.23 -5.60 -11.04
N LYS A 39 30.91 -4.86 -11.93
CA LYS A 39 30.29 -3.76 -12.69
C LYS A 39 29.15 -4.23 -13.58
N LYS A 40 29.28 -5.37 -14.24
CA LYS A 40 28.29 -5.90 -15.17
C LYS A 40 27.06 -6.46 -14.44
N LEU A 41 27.27 -7.12 -13.30
CA LEU A 41 26.21 -7.72 -12.49
C LEU A 41 25.50 -6.74 -11.56
N LYS A 42 25.98 -5.50 -11.39
CA LYS A 42 25.38 -4.51 -10.49
C LYS A 42 24.08 -3.95 -11.08
N THR A 43 23.02 -4.74 -11.05
CA THR A 43 21.67 -4.35 -11.49
C THR A 43 20.69 -4.32 -10.31
N LYS A 44 19.51 -3.73 -10.52
CA LYS A 44 18.42 -3.69 -9.53
C LYS A 44 17.48 -4.89 -9.64
N ASN A 45 17.60 -5.64 -10.72
CA ASN A 45 16.75 -6.78 -11.00
C ASN A 45 17.44 -8.04 -10.49
N PRO A 46 16.69 -9.12 -10.33
CA PRO A 46 17.31 -10.40 -10.11
C PRO A 46 18.15 -10.84 -11.32
N ILE A 47 19.08 -11.76 -11.09
CA ILE A 47 20.11 -12.17 -12.04
C ILE A 47 19.92 -13.65 -12.36
N ILE A 48 19.94 -13.97 -13.66
CA ILE A 48 20.10 -15.33 -14.15
C ILE A 48 21.40 -15.39 -14.93
N LEU A 49 22.28 -16.30 -14.53
CA LEU A 49 23.53 -16.57 -15.21
C LEU A 49 23.44 -17.91 -15.94
N VAL A 50 23.75 -17.87 -17.23
CA VAL A 50 23.82 -19.04 -18.10
C VAL A 50 25.26 -19.20 -18.56
N SER A 51 25.93 -20.27 -18.14
CA SER A 51 27.28 -20.56 -18.63
C SER A 51 27.26 -21.51 -19.81
N ILE A 52 28.25 -21.39 -20.70
CA ILE A 52 28.53 -22.40 -21.72
C ILE A 52 29.95 -22.95 -21.55
N LEU A 53 30.05 -24.26 -21.48
CA LEU A 53 31.23 -25.07 -21.27
C LEU A 53 31.40 -26.02 -22.45
N GLY A 54 32.61 -26.54 -22.66
CA GLY A 54 32.89 -27.45 -23.78
C GLY A 54 34.34 -27.36 -24.22
N LYS A 55 34.80 -28.35 -24.97
CA LYS A 55 36.19 -28.39 -25.46
C LYS A 55 36.55 -27.14 -26.26
N PHE A 56 37.85 -26.96 -26.41
CA PHE A 56 38.40 -26.05 -27.40
C PHE A 56 37.75 -26.23 -28.79
N GLN A 57 37.47 -25.12 -29.48
CA GLN A 57 36.90 -25.07 -30.84
C GLN A 57 35.53 -25.74 -31.06
N GLN A 58 34.76 -25.94 -30.00
CA GLN A 58 33.41 -26.52 -30.10
C GLN A 58 32.31 -25.54 -30.51
N GLY A 59 32.62 -24.33 -30.95
CA GLY A 59 31.63 -23.35 -31.39
C GLY A 59 30.80 -22.71 -30.27
N LYS A 60 31.33 -22.64 -29.04
CA LYS A 60 30.65 -22.03 -27.88
C LYS A 60 30.22 -20.58 -28.13
N SER A 61 31.17 -19.73 -28.52
CA SER A 61 30.90 -18.32 -28.85
C SER A 61 29.95 -18.18 -30.05
N SER A 62 29.97 -19.11 -31.01
CA SER A 62 28.99 -19.14 -32.11
C SER A 62 27.58 -19.45 -31.61
N THR A 63 27.43 -20.43 -30.72
CA THR A 63 26.14 -20.76 -30.09
C THR A 63 25.58 -19.55 -29.34
N LEU A 64 26.41 -18.87 -28.54
CA LEU A 64 25.99 -17.65 -27.85
C LEU A 64 25.66 -16.51 -28.80
N LYS A 65 26.44 -16.31 -29.88
CA LYS A 65 26.17 -15.33 -30.93
C LYS A 65 24.79 -15.53 -31.55
N PHE A 66 24.42 -16.78 -31.88
CA PHE A 66 23.10 -17.07 -32.45
C PHE A 66 21.97 -16.94 -31.44
N LEU A 67 22.18 -17.40 -30.21
CA LEU A 67 21.18 -17.33 -29.14
C LEU A 67 20.86 -15.89 -28.75
N THR A 68 21.89 -15.07 -28.53
CA THR A 68 21.76 -13.67 -28.10
C THR A 68 21.53 -12.71 -29.26
N ARG A 69 21.76 -13.15 -30.49
CA ARG A 69 21.82 -12.30 -31.70
C ARG A 69 22.75 -11.11 -31.56
N ASN A 70 23.79 -11.26 -30.73
CA ASN A 70 24.82 -10.25 -30.52
C ASN A 70 25.96 -10.45 -31.51
N ARG A 71 26.09 -9.55 -32.48
CA ARG A 71 27.09 -9.67 -33.56
C ARG A 71 28.52 -9.39 -33.11
N ALA A 72 28.70 -8.84 -31.90
CA ALA A 72 30.00 -8.52 -31.33
C ALA A 72 30.78 -9.73 -30.80
N HIS A 73 30.16 -10.92 -30.72
CA HIS A 73 30.88 -12.15 -30.38
C HIS A 73 31.99 -12.44 -31.39
N THR A 74 33.21 -12.55 -30.88
CA THR A 74 34.36 -12.95 -31.70
C THR A 74 34.33 -14.46 -31.89
N VAL A 75 34.10 -14.90 -33.12
CA VAL A 75 34.07 -16.33 -33.47
C VAL A 75 35.35 -16.67 -34.23
N GLY A 76 36.07 -17.69 -33.74
CA GLY A 76 37.32 -18.15 -34.36
C GLY A 76 37.14 -18.86 -35.68
N THR A 77 38.21 -18.84 -36.48
CA THR A 77 38.31 -19.51 -37.78
C THR A 77 38.71 -21.00 -37.68
N GLY A 78 38.73 -21.57 -36.46
CA GLY A 78 39.10 -22.98 -36.25
C GLY A 78 40.60 -23.26 -36.20
N THR A 79 41.48 -22.25 -36.15
CA THR A 79 42.95 -22.45 -36.16
C THR A 79 43.68 -21.94 -34.92
N ARG A 80 43.07 -21.05 -34.11
CA ARG A 80 43.63 -20.53 -32.85
C ARG A 80 42.53 -20.33 -31.81
N SER A 81 42.92 -20.25 -30.54
CA SER A 81 41.96 -19.89 -29.49
C SER A 81 41.53 -18.45 -29.64
N THR A 82 40.21 -18.25 -29.65
CA THR A 82 39.60 -16.92 -29.68
C THR A 82 39.06 -16.47 -28.34
N THR A 83 38.79 -17.41 -27.43
CA THR A 83 38.28 -17.10 -26.09
C THR A 83 39.37 -17.44 -25.09
N GLU A 84 40.07 -16.43 -24.59
CA GLU A 84 41.05 -16.54 -23.50
C GLU A 84 40.42 -16.03 -22.19
N GLY A 85 40.25 -16.91 -21.22
CA GLY A 85 39.54 -16.59 -19.98
C GLY A 85 38.02 -16.72 -20.09
N ILE A 86 37.30 -15.84 -19.39
CA ILE A 86 35.84 -15.88 -19.27
C ILE A 86 35.27 -14.54 -19.63
N TYR A 87 34.28 -14.53 -20.52
CA TYR A 87 33.57 -13.34 -20.96
C TYR A 87 32.13 -13.36 -20.47
N ILE A 88 31.59 -12.19 -20.14
CA ILE A 88 30.18 -12.01 -19.81
C ILE A 88 29.49 -11.16 -20.87
N ASP A 89 28.31 -11.59 -21.28
CA ASP A 89 27.42 -10.89 -22.21
C ASP A 89 26.05 -10.63 -21.59
N GLY A 90 25.37 -9.57 -22.02
CA GLY A 90 24.10 -9.08 -21.45
C GLY A 90 24.21 -7.70 -20.77
N PRO A 91 23.23 -7.30 -19.94
CA PRO A 91 22.02 -8.05 -19.61
C PRO A 91 21.04 -8.15 -20.77
N TYR A 92 20.32 -9.27 -20.84
CA TYR A 92 19.19 -9.49 -21.74
C TYR A 92 17.89 -9.59 -20.96
N LYS A 93 16.80 -9.13 -21.57
CA LYS A 93 15.45 -9.42 -21.09
C LYS A 93 14.95 -10.72 -21.69
N ILE A 94 14.19 -11.50 -20.93
CA ILE A 94 13.61 -12.77 -21.41
C ILE A 94 12.71 -12.52 -22.62
N ASP A 95 11.93 -11.42 -22.61
CA ASP A 95 11.06 -11.05 -23.74
C ASP A 95 11.86 -10.84 -25.04
N TYR A 96 13.09 -10.29 -24.96
CA TYR A 96 13.97 -10.17 -26.11
C TYR A 96 14.37 -11.55 -26.65
N LEU A 97 14.70 -12.51 -25.78
CA LEU A 97 15.05 -13.87 -26.19
C LEU A 97 13.85 -14.58 -26.83
N LEU A 98 12.65 -14.49 -26.23
CA LEU A 98 11.40 -15.05 -26.74
C LEU A 98 11.08 -14.52 -28.15
N GLU A 99 11.15 -13.21 -28.34
CA GLU A 99 10.91 -12.56 -29.65
C GLU A 99 11.85 -13.10 -30.73
N GLY A 100 13.12 -13.34 -30.39
CA GLY A 100 14.13 -13.83 -31.33
C GLY A 100 13.83 -15.20 -31.94
N PHE A 101 13.06 -16.02 -31.22
CA PHE A 101 12.65 -17.36 -31.64
C PHE A 101 11.14 -17.46 -31.88
N LYS A 102 10.42 -16.33 -31.93
CA LYS A 102 8.95 -16.27 -32.10
C LYS A 102 8.19 -17.11 -31.07
N LEU A 103 8.71 -17.17 -29.85
CA LEU A 103 8.14 -17.94 -28.76
C LEU A 103 7.17 -17.08 -27.94
N GLN A 104 6.11 -17.70 -27.45
CA GLN A 104 5.23 -17.08 -26.48
C GLN A 104 5.76 -17.30 -25.07
N LYS A 105 5.63 -16.27 -24.24
CA LYS A 105 5.93 -16.31 -22.81
C LYS A 105 5.06 -17.37 -22.14
N SER A 106 5.66 -18.27 -21.36
CA SER A 106 4.90 -19.32 -20.67
C SER A 106 4.44 -18.88 -19.28
N VAL A 107 5.07 -17.84 -18.73
CA VAL A 107 4.84 -17.38 -17.36
C VAL A 107 4.90 -15.87 -17.29
N ASP A 108 3.97 -15.23 -16.57
CA ASP A 108 4.14 -13.84 -16.17
C ASP A 108 5.18 -13.69 -15.05
N LEU A 109 6.21 -12.88 -15.33
CA LEU A 109 7.36 -12.65 -14.48
C LEU A 109 7.24 -11.36 -13.65
N GLY A 110 6.17 -10.59 -13.85
CA GLY A 110 5.90 -9.38 -13.08
C GLY A 110 7.01 -8.32 -13.16
N SER A 111 7.06 -7.44 -12.15
CA SER A 111 8.01 -6.32 -12.11
C SER A 111 9.46 -6.72 -11.82
N LEU A 112 9.67 -7.94 -11.32
CA LEU A 112 11.00 -8.48 -10.96
C LEU A 112 11.62 -9.31 -12.09
N ALA A 113 11.13 -9.23 -13.33
CA ALA A 113 11.71 -9.96 -14.46
C ALA A 113 13.26 -9.86 -14.49
N PRO A 114 13.97 -11.00 -14.45
CA PRO A 114 15.40 -11.01 -14.21
C PRO A 114 16.18 -10.49 -15.41
N ASP A 115 17.37 -9.99 -15.13
CA ASP A 115 18.41 -9.74 -16.12
C ASP A 115 19.17 -11.04 -16.38
N VAL A 116 19.17 -11.47 -17.65
CA VAL A 116 19.85 -12.69 -18.09
C VAL A 116 21.23 -12.34 -18.62
N PHE A 117 22.24 -13.07 -18.16
CA PHE A 117 23.62 -12.92 -18.59
C PHE A 117 24.15 -14.26 -19.10
N PHE A 118 24.99 -14.20 -20.13
CA PHE A 118 25.66 -15.37 -20.68
C PHE A 118 27.14 -15.31 -20.38
N LEU A 119 27.71 -16.43 -19.92
CA LEU A 119 29.13 -16.58 -19.65
C LEU A 119 29.74 -17.49 -20.72
N ASP A 120 30.62 -16.91 -21.56
CA ASP A 120 31.45 -17.67 -22.50
C ASP A 120 32.73 -18.07 -21.79
N ILE A 121 32.85 -19.36 -21.46
CA ILE A 121 34.00 -19.89 -20.73
C ILE A 121 35.00 -20.47 -21.73
N GLU A 122 36.28 -20.19 -21.54
CA GLU A 122 37.36 -20.78 -22.31
C GLU A 122 37.24 -22.32 -22.38
N GLY A 123 37.62 -22.92 -23.51
CA GLY A 123 37.55 -24.37 -23.67
C GLY A 123 38.61 -25.11 -22.88
N TYR A 124 38.23 -26.27 -22.35
CA TYR A 124 39.18 -27.26 -21.82
C TYR A 124 39.95 -27.95 -22.96
N ASP A 125 41.05 -28.64 -22.62
CA ASP A 125 42.13 -29.08 -23.53
C ASP A 125 43.01 -27.93 -24.07
N SER A 126 43.04 -26.77 -23.38
CA SER A 126 44.06 -25.73 -23.59
C SER A 126 45.36 -26.07 -22.85
N ASP A 127 46.46 -25.35 -23.10
CA ASP A 127 47.78 -25.59 -22.49
C ASP A 127 47.86 -25.35 -20.96
N LYS A 128 46.71 -25.31 -20.26
CA LYS A 128 46.57 -25.05 -18.82
C LYS A 128 46.53 -26.35 -18.03
N THR A 129 47.03 -26.32 -16.79
CA THR A 129 46.83 -27.43 -15.86
C THR A 129 45.36 -27.55 -15.46
N GLU A 130 44.95 -28.77 -15.10
CA GLU A 130 43.59 -29.06 -14.66
C GLU A 130 43.18 -28.20 -13.46
N GLU A 131 44.08 -28.07 -12.47
CA GLU A 131 43.87 -27.24 -11.27
C GLU A 131 43.65 -25.76 -11.62
N LEU A 132 44.44 -25.20 -12.55
CA LEU A 132 44.30 -23.81 -12.95
C LEU A 132 43.02 -23.58 -13.75
N TYR A 133 42.60 -24.56 -14.55
CA TYR A 133 41.32 -24.50 -15.25
C TYR A 133 40.14 -24.59 -14.29
N GLN A 134 40.21 -25.48 -13.30
CA GLN A 134 39.22 -25.63 -12.24
C GLN A 134 39.05 -24.32 -11.46
N GLN A 135 40.14 -23.72 -10.99
CA GLN A 135 40.12 -22.43 -10.30
C GLN A 135 39.53 -21.30 -11.17
N LEU A 136 39.74 -21.34 -12.49
CA LEU A 136 39.18 -20.35 -13.41
C LEU A 136 37.67 -20.53 -13.56
N CYS A 137 37.20 -21.75 -13.76
CA CYS A 137 35.83 -22.03 -14.22
C CYS A 137 34.82 -22.28 -13.10
N VAL A 138 35.20 -23.03 -12.05
CA VAL A 138 34.26 -23.46 -10.99
C VAL A 138 33.52 -22.29 -10.32
N PRO A 139 34.17 -21.14 -10.01
CA PRO A 139 33.45 -19.98 -9.45
C PRO A 139 32.30 -19.50 -10.34
N PHE A 140 32.47 -19.53 -11.66
CA PHE A 140 31.46 -19.09 -12.63
C PHE A 140 30.35 -20.12 -12.82
N ILE A 141 30.70 -21.40 -12.81
CA ILE A 141 29.74 -22.51 -12.88
C ILE A 141 28.85 -22.53 -11.63
N GLY A 142 29.43 -22.32 -10.44
CA GLY A 142 28.69 -22.33 -9.17
C GLY A 142 27.75 -21.14 -8.97
N ILE A 143 28.06 -19.97 -9.55
CA ILE A 143 27.11 -18.85 -9.57
C ILE A 143 26.08 -18.92 -10.70
N SER A 144 26.24 -19.83 -11.66
CA SER A 144 25.31 -19.96 -12.77
C SER A 144 24.05 -20.73 -12.37
N SER A 145 22.90 -20.22 -12.80
CA SER A 145 21.60 -20.87 -12.62
C SER A 145 21.44 -22.04 -13.60
N ILE A 146 22.03 -21.88 -14.80
CA ILE A 146 22.01 -22.88 -15.88
C ILE A 146 23.43 -23.04 -16.40
N ASN A 147 23.91 -24.27 -16.47
CA ASN A 147 25.17 -24.62 -17.10
C ASN A 147 24.88 -25.40 -18.38
N MET A 148 25.43 -24.96 -19.51
CA MET A 148 25.37 -25.67 -20.77
C MET A 148 26.70 -26.36 -21.05
N ILE A 149 26.69 -27.64 -21.39
CA ILE A 149 27.89 -28.36 -21.84
C ILE A 149 27.72 -28.71 -23.31
N LEU A 150 28.59 -28.14 -24.13
CA LEU A 150 28.63 -28.35 -25.57
C LEU A 150 29.63 -29.46 -25.91
N MET A 151 29.15 -30.50 -26.59
CA MET A 151 29.94 -31.69 -26.91
C MET A 151 29.60 -32.19 -28.31
N ASN A 152 30.55 -32.81 -29.02
CA ASN A 152 30.22 -33.59 -30.22
C ASN A 152 29.70 -34.98 -29.85
N VAL A 153 28.87 -35.55 -30.71
CA VAL A 153 28.33 -36.91 -30.58
C VAL A 153 29.41 -38.00 -30.36
N ASN A 154 30.64 -37.76 -30.82
CA ASN A 154 31.76 -38.71 -30.74
C ASN A 154 32.72 -38.47 -29.56
N GLU A 155 32.46 -37.48 -28.68
CA GLU A 155 33.39 -37.13 -27.58
C GLU A 155 33.41 -38.12 -26.42
N GLY A 156 32.45 -39.05 -26.39
CA GLY A 156 32.40 -40.21 -25.49
C GLY A 156 32.40 -39.90 -24.00
N ARG A 157 32.56 -40.96 -23.19
CA ARG A 157 32.48 -40.93 -21.72
C ARG A 157 33.53 -40.05 -21.03
N ASN A 158 34.72 -39.93 -21.60
CA ASN A 158 35.84 -39.22 -20.96
C ASN A 158 35.55 -37.73 -20.81
N SER A 159 34.91 -37.12 -21.81
CA SER A 159 34.56 -35.70 -21.77
C SER A 159 33.48 -35.42 -20.71
N LEU A 160 32.56 -36.36 -20.47
CA LEU A 160 31.61 -36.30 -19.36
C LEU A 160 32.27 -36.46 -18.00
N ARG A 161 33.24 -37.39 -17.88
CA ARG A 161 34.04 -37.53 -16.65
C ARG A 161 34.80 -36.27 -16.33
N PHE A 162 35.48 -35.69 -17.32
CA PHE A 162 36.16 -34.40 -17.15
C PHE A 162 35.19 -33.32 -16.67
N ALA A 163 34.06 -33.16 -17.35
CA ALA A 163 33.07 -32.17 -16.92
C ALA A 163 32.55 -32.44 -15.50
N LYS A 164 32.35 -33.70 -15.12
CA LYS A 164 31.88 -34.06 -13.77
C LYS A 164 32.94 -33.80 -12.69
N ASP A 165 34.13 -34.36 -12.89
CA ASP A 165 35.18 -34.48 -11.88
C ASP A 165 36.00 -33.18 -11.80
N THR A 166 36.40 -32.61 -12.94
CA THR A 166 37.21 -31.38 -12.97
C THR A 166 36.39 -30.14 -12.64
N LEU A 167 35.13 -30.06 -13.11
CA LEU A 167 34.28 -28.88 -12.86
C LEU A 167 33.43 -29.01 -11.60
N LEU A 168 33.62 -30.08 -10.81
CA LEU A 168 32.93 -30.34 -9.54
C LEU A 168 31.41 -30.26 -9.64
N LEU A 169 30.81 -30.64 -10.78
CA LEU A 169 29.38 -30.44 -11.02
C LEU A 169 28.51 -31.11 -9.96
N SER A 170 28.91 -32.29 -9.47
CA SER A 170 28.18 -32.99 -8.40
C SER A 170 28.23 -32.27 -7.06
N GLN A 171 29.24 -31.44 -6.80
CA GLN A 171 29.37 -30.67 -5.56
C GLN A 171 28.67 -29.31 -5.65
N LEU A 172 28.43 -28.83 -6.87
CA LEU A 172 27.70 -27.60 -7.16
C LEU A 172 26.19 -27.84 -7.34
N SER A 173 25.79 -29.07 -7.65
CA SER A 173 24.40 -29.53 -7.63
C SER A 173 23.99 -29.91 -6.21
N VAL A 174 22.93 -29.30 -5.68
CA VAL A 174 22.43 -29.64 -4.35
C VAL A 174 21.52 -30.88 -4.47
N ASP A 175 21.82 -31.97 -3.76
CA ASP A 175 20.95 -33.16 -3.75
C ASP A 175 19.79 -32.98 -2.74
N THR A 176 19.06 -31.87 -2.84
CA THR A 176 17.82 -31.70 -2.07
C THR A 176 16.67 -32.31 -2.84
N LYS A 177 15.88 -33.15 -2.16
CA LYS A 177 14.62 -33.71 -2.70
C LYS A 177 13.65 -32.64 -3.21
N ASP A 178 13.84 -31.38 -2.79
CA ASP A 178 13.19 -30.22 -3.35
C ASP A 178 13.98 -29.73 -4.58
N SER A 179 13.54 -30.18 -5.76
CA SER A 179 14.09 -29.86 -7.10
C SER A 179 14.17 -28.36 -7.46
N ILE A 180 13.75 -27.49 -6.55
CA ILE A 180 13.62 -26.03 -6.75
C ILE A 180 14.98 -25.33 -6.60
N ASN A 181 15.97 -25.96 -5.96
CA ASN A 181 17.26 -25.33 -5.61
C ASN A 181 18.45 -25.74 -6.49
N ASN A 182 18.23 -26.48 -7.57
CA ASN A 182 19.33 -27.09 -8.32
C ASN A 182 19.73 -26.28 -9.54
N THR A 183 21.02 -25.95 -9.63
CA THR A 183 21.64 -25.50 -10.87
C THR A 183 21.35 -26.51 -11.97
N LYS A 184 20.71 -26.05 -13.05
CA LYS A 184 20.28 -26.91 -14.15
C LYS A 184 21.44 -27.18 -15.10
N LEU A 185 21.65 -28.44 -15.44
CA LEU A 185 22.60 -28.83 -16.47
C LEU A 185 21.88 -29.12 -17.80
N MET A 186 22.38 -28.55 -18.89
CA MET A 186 21.89 -28.79 -20.25
C MET A 186 23.03 -29.28 -21.13
N MET A 187 22.93 -30.50 -21.62
CA MET A 187 23.89 -31.09 -22.53
C MET A 187 23.48 -30.82 -23.97
N ILE A 188 24.30 -30.09 -24.71
CA ILE A 188 24.08 -29.78 -26.12
C ILE A 188 24.99 -30.67 -26.95
N ILE A 189 24.41 -31.64 -27.65
CA ILE A 189 25.16 -32.61 -28.43
C ILE A 189 25.14 -32.22 -29.91
N ARG A 190 26.30 -31.85 -30.43
CA ARG A 190 26.49 -31.31 -31.78
C ARG A 190 26.81 -32.38 -32.81
N ASN A 191 26.74 -31.95 -34.07
CA ASN A 191 27.10 -32.71 -35.26
C ASN A 191 26.25 -33.98 -35.39
N ILE A 192 24.98 -33.87 -34.98
CA ILE A 192 24.00 -34.92 -35.19
C ILE A 192 23.63 -34.93 -36.66
N THR A 193 23.72 -36.12 -37.26
CA THR A 193 23.28 -36.38 -38.62
C THR A 193 22.41 -37.64 -38.62
N PRO A 194 21.54 -37.84 -39.63
CA PRO A 194 20.77 -39.08 -39.75
C PRO A 194 21.60 -40.35 -39.75
N GLN A 195 22.83 -40.28 -40.25
CA GLN A 195 23.73 -41.44 -40.29
C GLN A 195 24.21 -41.84 -38.89
N ASN A 196 24.26 -40.89 -37.96
CA ASN A 196 24.74 -41.11 -36.60
C ASN A 196 23.61 -41.51 -35.63
N ILE A 197 22.34 -41.42 -36.06
CA ILE A 197 21.16 -41.80 -35.28
C ILE A 197 20.45 -42.98 -35.97
N PRO A 198 20.37 -44.16 -35.33
CA PRO A 198 19.76 -45.32 -35.95
C PRO A 198 18.26 -45.11 -36.22
N ASN A 199 17.74 -45.87 -37.18
CA ASN A 199 16.31 -45.94 -37.54
C ASN A 199 15.69 -44.69 -38.17
N GLY A 200 16.49 -43.71 -38.62
CA GLY A 200 15.98 -42.53 -39.32
C GLY A 200 15.23 -41.55 -38.41
N THR A 201 15.31 -41.72 -37.09
CA THR A 201 14.62 -40.86 -36.12
C THR A 201 14.99 -39.39 -36.23
N PHE A 202 16.16 -39.06 -36.80
CA PHE A 202 16.60 -37.68 -37.03
C PHE A 202 16.39 -37.19 -38.48
N ASP A 203 15.68 -37.95 -39.31
CA ASP A 203 15.32 -37.54 -40.67
C ASP A 203 14.22 -36.48 -40.68
N ILE A 204 13.35 -36.52 -39.69
CA ILE A 204 12.27 -35.56 -39.47
C ILE A 204 12.60 -34.79 -38.18
N ILE A 205 12.67 -33.46 -38.28
CA ILE A 205 12.98 -32.60 -37.13
C ILE A 205 11.68 -32.12 -36.49
N ASP A 206 11.21 -32.89 -35.52
CA ASP A 206 10.08 -32.54 -34.64
C ASP A 206 10.40 -32.91 -33.18
N ARG A 207 9.51 -32.53 -32.25
CA ARG A 207 9.71 -32.75 -30.81
C ARG A 207 9.82 -34.22 -30.43
N ASP A 208 9.01 -35.10 -31.01
CA ASP A 208 9.00 -36.52 -30.64
C ASP A 208 10.28 -37.22 -31.10
N ASN A 209 10.70 -36.92 -32.32
CA ASN A 209 11.95 -37.40 -32.91
C ASN A 209 13.18 -36.86 -32.19
N LEU A 210 13.17 -35.60 -31.75
CA LEU A 210 14.24 -35.05 -30.90
C LEU A 210 14.29 -35.71 -29.52
N ASN A 211 13.14 -35.98 -28.90
CA ASN A 211 13.09 -36.69 -27.62
C ASN A 211 13.64 -38.13 -27.72
N GLN A 212 13.29 -38.85 -28.79
CA GLN A 212 13.85 -40.17 -29.07
C GLN A 212 15.37 -40.10 -29.33
N THR A 213 15.81 -39.07 -30.06
CA THR A 213 17.25 -38.82 -30.30
C THR A 213 17.98 -38.55 -28.99
N SER A 214 17.42 -37.75 -28.08
CA SER A 214 17.98 -37.51 -26.75
C SER A 214 18.10 -38.79 -25.92
N LEU A 215 17.09 -39.67 -25.97
CA LEU A 215 17.14 -40.97 -25.28
C LEU A 215 18.23 -41.89 -25.87
N TYR A 216 18.41 -41.89 -27.18
CA TYR A 216 19.50 -42.61 -27.82
C TYR A 216 20.86 -42.07 -27.37
N LEU A 217 21.05 -40.75 -27.40
CA LEU A 217 22.29 -40.09 -26.99
C LEU A 217 22.62 -40.32 -25.52
N TYR A 218 21.61 -40.35 -24.64
CA TYR A 218 21.78 -40.70 -23.23
C TYR A 218 22.50 -42.05 -23.06
N ASN A 219 22.08 -43.05 -23.83
CA ASN A 219 22.67 -44.39 -23.78
C ASN A 219 24.05 -44.43 -24.45
N GLN A 220 24.18 -43.85 -25.64
CA GLN A 220 25.44 -43.85 -26.40
C GLN A 220 26.59 -43.14 -25.69
N MET A 221 26.31 -42.00 -25.06
CA MET A 221 27.33 -41.21 -24.38
C MET A 221 27.57 -41.68 -22.94
N GLU A 222 26.86 -42.71 -22.49
CA GLU A 222 26.90 -43.21 -21.10
C GLU A 222 26.59 -42.12 -20.07
N CYS A 223 25.57 -41.30 -20.33
CA CYS A 223 25.19 -40.18 -19.47
C CYS A 223 24.69 -40.62 -18.08
N SER A 224 24.49 -41.92 -17.85
CA SER A 224 24.16 -42.47 -16.54
C SER A 224 25.15 -42.04 -15.47
N ILE A 225 26.43 -41.81 -15.81
CA ILE A 225 27.45 -41.35 -14.85
C ILE A 225 27.09 -40.03 -14.15
N LEU A 226 26.38 -39.14 -14.83
CA LEU A 226 25.92 -37.87 -14.25
C LEU A 226 24.73 -38.12 -13.32
N LYS A 227 23.76 -38.91 -13.79
CA LYS A 227 22.56 -39.28 -13.03
C LYS A 227 22.90 -40.05 -11.76
N ASP A 228 23.81 -41.01 -11.85
CA ASP A 228 24.33 -41.80 -10.72
C ASP A 228 25.06 -40.92 -9.69
N SER A 229 25.49 -39.72 -10.09
CA SER A 229 26.13 -38.73 -9.22
C SER A 229 25.15 -37.66 -8.73
N GLY A 230 23.84 -37.87 -8.87
CA GLY A 230 22.79 -36.94 -8.41
C GLY A 230 22.62 -35.70 -9.29
N ILE A 231 23.24 -35.65 -10.47
CA ILE A 231 23.15 -34.50 -11.37
C ILE A 231 21.95 -34.71 -12.29
N ASP A 232 20.95 -33.84 -12.17
CA ASP A 232 19.84 -33.77 -13.12
C ASP A 232 20.24 -32.93 -14.35
N PHE A 233 19.84 -33.40 -15.54
CA PHE A 233 20.21 -32.75 -16.79
C PHE A 233 19.24 -33.05 -17.94
N THR A 234 19.22 -32.14 -18.92
CA THR A 234 18.53 -32.35 -20.19
C THR A 234 19.53 -32.54 -21.33
N ILE A 235 19.14 -33.29 -22.37
CA ILE A 235 19.92 -33.45 -23.60
C ILE A 235 19.19 -32.74 -24.73
N SER A 236 19.91 -31.88 -25.44
CA SER A 236 19.45 -31.15 -26.61
C SER A 236 20.31 -31.51 -27.83
N PRO A 237 19.77 -32.30 -28.77
CA PRO A 237 20.47 -32.66 -30.00
C PRO A 237 20.52 -31.47 -30.95
N LEU A 238 21.71 -31.20 -31.51
CA LEU A 238 21.93 -30.12 -32.46
C LEU A 238 22.50 -30.68 -33.77
N ALA A 239 21.80 -30.42 -34.87
CA ALA A 239 22.19 -30.92 -36.18
C ALA A 239 23.55 -30.39 -36.63
N LEU A 240 24.16 -31.06 -37.60
CA LEU A 240 25.37 -30.58 -38.26
C LEU A 240 25.12 -29.20 -38.91
N PHE A 241 26.05 -28.28 -38.71
CA PHE A 241 25.96 -26.90 -39.20
C PHE A 241 25.89 -26.80 -40.73
N ASP A 242 26.41 -27.79 -41.45
CA ASP A 242 26.45 -27.83 -42.91
C ASP A 242 25.07 -28.13 -43.55
N ILE A 243 24.03 -28.38 -42.75
CA ILE A 243 22.66 -28.61 -43.22
C ILE A 243 21.74 -27.52 -42.62
N PRO A 244 21.63 -26.34 -43.27
CA PRO A 244 21.09 -25.14 -42.64
C PRO A 244 19.68 -25.22 -42.12
N GLU A 245 18.79 -25.81 -42.90
CA GLU A 245 17.39 -25.91 -42.54
C GLU A 245 17.21 -26.81 -41.30
N ARG A 246 18.00 -27.88 -41.19
CA ARG A 246 17.98 -28.78 -40.03
C ARG A 246 18.67 -28.14 -38.82
N PHE A 247 19.77 -27.44 -39.04
CA PHE A 247 20.45 -26.72 -37.97
C PHE A 247 19.53 -25.65 -37.37
N GLU A 248 18.89 -24.82 -38.19
CA GLU A 248 17.96 -23.79 -37.70
C GLU A 248 16.80 -24.40 -36.92
N ALA A 249 16.19 -25.46 -37.44
CA ALA A 249 15.08 -26.13 -36.76
C ALA A 249 15.51 -26.70 -35.40
N THR A 250 16.61 -27.47 -35.35
CA THR A 250 17.12 -28.03 -34.09
C THR A 250 17.63 -26.97 -33.12
N PHE A 251 18.26 -25.91 -33.63
CA PHE A 251 18.71 -24.77 -32.82
C PHE A 251 17.53 -24.00 -32.22
N THR A 252 16.40 -23.89 -32.95
CA THR A 252 15.18 -23.26 -32.44
C THR A 252 14.59 -24.05 -31.28
N TYR A 253 14.55 -25.39 -31.37
CA TYR A 253 14.11 -26.24 -30.26
C TYR A 253 15.07 -26.17 -29.06
N PHE A 254 16.39 -26.18 -29.31
CA PHE A 254 17.40 -25.92 -28.29
C PHE A 254 17.16 -24.60 -27.57
N ALA A 255 16.98 -23.51 -28.33
CA ALA A 255 16.76 -22.18 -27.78
C ALA A 255 15.45 -22.12 -26.98
N GLU A 256 14.39 -22.76 -27.46
CA GLU A 256 13.14 -22.90 -26.72
C GLU A 256 13.38 -23.57 -25.37
N ASP A 257 14.03 -24.74 -25.32
CA ASP A 257 14.29 -25.47 -24.08
C ASP A 257 15.13 -24.66 -23.10
N LEU A 258 16.14 -23.94 -23.61
CA LEU A 258 16.95 -23.04 -22.79
C LEU A 258 16.12 -21.88 -22.23
N ILE A 259 15.29 -21.24 -23.05
CA ILE A 259 14.45 -20.12 -22.61
C ILE A 259 13.42 -20.60 -21.58
N ARG A 260 12.83 -21.80 -21.75
CA ARG A 260 11.97 -22.41 -20.73
C ARG A 260 12.71 -22.71 -19.44
N ASN A 261 13.97 -23.14 -19.52
CA ASN A 261 14.82 -23.31 -18.34
C ASN A 261 15.10 -21.98 -17.64
N ILE A 262 15.32 -20.89 -18.39
CA ILE A 262 15.47 -19.53 -17.85
C ILE A 262 14.16 -19.07 -17.17
N GLU A 263 13.00 -19.24 -17.81
CA GLU A 263 11.69 -18.91 -17.21
C GLU A 263 11.46 -19.71 -15.92
N SER A 264 11.75 -21.01 -15.92
CA SER A 264 11.63 -21.86 -14.74
C SER A 264 12.61 -21.47 -13.63
N ALA A 265 13.86 -21.12 -13.96
CA ALA A 265 14.80 -20.58 -12.99
C ALA A 265 14.30 -19.25 -12.41
N ALA A 266 13.69 -18.39 -13.25
CA ALA A 266 13.06 -17.13 -12.86
C ALA A 266 11.80 -17.28 -12.00
N GLN A 267 11.22 -18.48 -11.89
CA GLN A 267 10.11 -18.75 -10.98
C GLN A 267 10.57 -19.39 -9.67
N SER A 268 11.81 -19.88 -9.64
CA SER A 268 12.35 -20.66 -8.54
C SER A 268 13.11 -19.80 -7.53
N ILE A 269 13.51 -20.43 -6.45
CA ILE A 269 14.38 -19.86 -5.41
C ILE A 269 15.82 -19.62 -5.93
N LEU A 270 16.16 -20.13 -7.12
CA LEU A 270 17.48 -19.95 -7.76
C LEU A 270 17.80 -18.51 -8.16
N ILE A 271 16.81 -17.63 -8.07
CA ILE A 271 17.00 -16.23 -8.36
C ILE A 271 17.88 -15.60 -7.28
N ARG A 272 19.00 -15.03 -7.71
CA ARG A 272 19.90 -14.26 -6.86
C ARG A 272 19.90 -12.81 -7.29
N ASP A 273 20.08 -11.90 -6.36
CA ASP A 273 20.48 -10.54 -6.72
C ASP A 273 22.00 -10.42 -6.82
N TYR A 274 22.47 -9.20 -7.12
CA TYR A 274 23.89 -8.90 -7.20
C TYR A 274 24.66 -9.28 -5.93
N GLN A 275 24.12 -8.95 -4.75
CA GLN A 275 24.82 -9.16 -3.48
C GLN A 275 24.96 -10.65 -3.18
N ALA A 276 23.90 -11.42 -3.36
CA ALA A 276 23.90 -12.86 -3.19
C ALA A 276 24.84 -13.56 -4.18
N THR A 277 24.79 -13.16 -5.45
CA THR A 277 25.66 -13.71 -6.50
C THR A 277 27.13 -13.50 -6.17
N MET A 278 27.52 -12.29 -5.76
CA MET A 278 28.92 -12.01 -5.43
C MET A 278 29.38 -12.66 -4.12
N ALA A 279 28.52 -12.71 -3.09
CA ALA A 279 28.85 -13.41 -1.85
C ALA A 279 29.11 -14.90 -2.11
N HIS A 280 28.31 -15.52 -2.97
CA HIS A 280 28.52 -16.91 -3.36
C HIS A 280 29.79 -17.09 -4.21
N PHE A 281 30.05 -16.18 -5.14
CA PHE A 281 31.27 -16.17 -5.95
C PHE A 281 32.54 -16.09 -5.08
N ASP A 282 32.56 -15.17 -4.12
CA ASP A 282 33.69 -14.93 -3.24
C ASP A 282 33.94 -16.17 -2.34
N LEU A 283 32.87 -16.80 -1.85
CA LEU A 283 32.97 -18.05 -1.08
C LEU A 283 33.53 -19.20 -1.91
N ILE A 284 33.01 -19.44 -3.12
CA ILE A 284 33.52 -20.52 -3.98
C ILE A 284 35.01 -20.30 -4.29
N THR A 285 35.39 -19.06 -4.59
CA THR A 285 36.78 -18.71 -4.91
C THR A 285 37.71 -18.93 -3.72
N ALA A 286 37.26 -18.62 -2.50
CA ALA A 286 38.06 -18.78 -1.28
C ALA A 286 38.19 -20.25 -0.83
N GLU A 287 37.13 -21.05 -1.03
CA GLU A 287 37.00 -22.37 -0.41
C GLU A 287 37.21 -23.54 -1.38
N LEU A 288 37.56 -23.29 -2.66
CA LEU A 288 37.64 -24.32 -3.70
C LEU A 288 38.51 -25.54 -3.34
N ASN A 289 39.60 -25.31 -2.60
CA ASN A 289 40.52 -26.36 -2.17
C ASN A 289 40.23 -26.89 -0.75
N ASN A 290 39.12 -26.49 -0.13
CA ASN A 290 38.72 -26.92 1.20
C ASN A 290 38.08 -28.31 1.13
N GLU A 291 38.45 -29.23 2.03
CA GLU A 291 37.83 -30.56 2.14
C GLU A 291 36.32 -30.50 2.39
N SER A 292 35.83 -29.41 3.00
CA SER A 292 34.42 -29.15 3.27
C SER A 292 33.72 -28.32 2.19
N PHE A 293 34.36 -28.12 1.02
CA PHE A 293 33.85 -27.25 -0.05
C PHE A 293 32.39 -27.52 -0.41
N ALA A 294 32.02 -28.77 -0.67
CA ALA A 294 30.64 -29.14 -1.05
C ALA A 294 29.59 -28.69 -0.01
N ASN A 295 29.89 -28.91 1.28
CA ASN A 295 29.01 -28.50 2.38
C ASN A 295 28.90 -26.97 2.49
N LEU A 296 30.03 -26.27 2.34
CA LEU A 296 30.07 -24.80 2.39
C LEU A 296 29.31 -24.18 1.21
N VAL A 297 29.45 -24.73 0.01
CA VAL A 297 28.73 -24.28 -1.19
C VAL A 297 27.23 -24.51 -1.00
N SER A 298 26.80 -25.71 -0.63
CA SER A 298 25.37 -26.02 -0.46
C SER A 298 24.71 -25.10 0.58
N LYS A 299 25.37 -24.90 1.73
CA LYS A 299 24.91 -23.97 2.76
C LYS A 299 24.85 -22.52 2.23
N SER A 300 25.87 -22.09 1.50
CA SER A 300 25.90 -20.75 0.90
C SER A 300 24.76 -20.55 -0.10
N ILE A 301 24.45 -21.54 -0.93
CA ILE A 301 23.32 -21.48 -1.88
C ILE A 301 22.02 -21.22 -1.11
N GLU A 302 21.73 -22.01 -0.07
CA GLU A 302 20.52 -21.88 0.74
C GLU A 302 20.43 -20.50 1.42
N GLU A 303 21.51 -20.07 2.09
CA GLU A 303 21.57 -18.78 2.77
C GLU A 303 21.38 -17.60 1.80
N GLN A 304 22.06 -17.64 0.64
CA GLN A 304 21.99 -16.55 -0.34
C GLN A 304 20.63 -16.47 -1.03
N ASN A 305 20.01 -17.63 -1.31
CA ASN A 305 18.68 -17.70 -1.86
C ASN A 305 17.63 -17.16 -0.87
N GLN A 306 17.69 -17.57 0.40
CA GLN A 306 16.79 -17.05 1.44
C GLN A 306 16.99 -15.55 1.68
N SER A 307 18.24 -15.09 1.69
CA SER A 307 18.58 -13.68 1.83
C SER A 307 18.02 -12.84 0.68
N THR A 308 18.11 -13.37 -0.55
CA THR A 308 17.55 -12.73 -1.75
C THR A 308 16.02 -12.65 -1.68
N LEU A 309 15.36 -13.76 -1.32
CA LEU A 309 13.91 -13.79 -1.13
C LEU A 309 13.45 -12.73 -0.13
N ASN A 310 14.10 -12.65 1.03
CA ASN A 310 13.78 -11.67 2.07
C ASN A 310 13.92 -10.23 1.54
N ARG A 311 14.96 -9.93 0.76
CA ARG A 311 15.15 -8.60 0.17
C ARG A 311 14.05 -8.25 -0.85
N PHE A 312 13.66 -9.19 -1.71
CA PHE A 312 12.58 -8.95 -2.67
C PHE A 312 11.23 -8.78 -2.00
N VAL A 313 10.91 -9.65 -1.02
CA VAL A 313 9.69 -9.52 -0.23
C VAL A 313 9.64 -8.16 0.49
N THR A 314 10.74 -7.75 1.12
CA THR A 314 10.83 -6.45 1.82
C THR A 314 10.63 -5.28 0.86
N ARG A 315 11.25 -5.33 -0.33
CA ARG A 315 11.09 -4.30 -1.35
C ARG A 315 9.65 -4.20 -1.84
N SER A 316 9.06 -5.33 -2.26
CA SER A 316 7.68 -5.39 -2.74
C SER A 316 6.70 -4.95 -1.66
N PHE A 317 6.96 -5.31 -0.39
CA PHE A 317 6.18 -4.86 0.76
C PHE A 317 6.17 -3.33 0.88
N ASN A 318 7.36 -2.71 0.86
CA ASN A 318 7.49 -1.25 0.97
C ASN A 318 6.82 -0.51 -0.20
N ASP A 319 6.98 -1.02 -1.42
CA ASP A 319 6.36 -0.46 -2.62
C ASP A 319 4.82 -0.53 -2.51
N SER A 320 4.29 -1.67 -2.06
CA SER A 320 2.85 -1.85 -1.80
C SER A 320 2.32 -0.96 -0.68
N CYS A 321 3.05 -0.80 0.42
CA CYS A 321 2.67 0.14 1.48
C CYS A 321 2.63 1.59 0.98
N THR A 322 3.51 1.96 0.04
CA THR A 322 3.51 3.29 -0.56
C THR A 322 2.26 3.53 -1.42
N ILE A 323 1.88 2.54 -2.25
CA ILE A 323 0.67 2.59 -3.08
C ILE A 323 -0.61 2.61 -2.22
N MET A 324 -0.61 1.81 -1.15
CA MET A 324 -1.68 1.78 -0.16
C MET A 324 -1.89 3.16 0.47
N LYS A 325 -0.84 3.77 1.02
CA LYS A 325 -0.91 5.10 1.64
C LYS A 325 -1.41 6.15 0.67
N LYS A 326 -0.84 6.18 -0.55
CA LYS A 326 -1.29 7.08 -1.61
C LYS A 326 -2.78 6.91 -1.94
N THR A 327 -3.26 5.67 -2.06
CA THR A 327 -4.68 5.39 -2.33
C THR A 327 -5.58 5.93 -1.23
N VAL A 328 -5.18 5.75 0.03
CA VAL A 328 -5.92 6.26 1.20
C VAL A 328 -5.91 7.79 1.20
N ASP A 329 -4.75 8.41 1.02
CA ASP A 329 -4.59 9.87 1.02
C ASP A 329 -5.41 10.53 -0.10
N ASP A 330 -5.32 10.01 -1.33
CA ASP A 330 -6.07 10.51 -2.49
C ASP A 330 -7.59 10.47 -2.24
N LYS A 331 -8.09 9.43 -1.54
CA LYS A 331 -9.52 9.30 -1.23
C LYS A 331 -9.94 10.21 -0.08
N LEU A 332 -9.10 10.39 0.92
CA LEU A 332 -9.38 11.30 2.03
C LEU A 332 -9.45 12.75 1.56
N ASP A 333 -8.61 13.14 0.62
CA ASP A 333 -8.69 14.46 -0.01
C ASP A 333 -10.00 14.66 -0.79
N GLU A 334 -10.57 13.60 -1.35
CA GLU A 334 -11.91 13.63 -1.93
C GLU A 334 -12.99 13.86 -0.86
N PHE A 335 -12.88 13.20 0.30
CA PHE A 335 -13.82 13.39 1.42
C PHE A 335 -13.74 14.80 1.99
N ARG A 336 -12.53 15.34 2.17
CA ARG A 336 -12.31 16.73 2.60
C ARG A 336 -13.03 17.73 1.69
N LYS A 337 -12.95 17.53 0.37
CA LYS A 337 -13.64 18.39 -0.62
C LYS A 337 -15.16 18.27 -0.58
N LYS A 338 -15.71 17.15 -0.10
CA LYS A 338 -17.16 16.88 -0.05
C LYS A 338 -17.81 17.28 1.27
N GLU A 339 -17.04 17.67 2.29
CA GLU A 339 -17.50 18.03 3.64
C GLU A 339 -18.45 17.00 4.31
N LYS A 340 -18.36 15.72 3.93
CA LYS A 340 -19.14 14.63 4.57
C LYS A 340 -18.21 13.51 5.02
N ILE A 341 -18.49 12.96 6.20
CA ILE A 341 -17.85 11.75 6.72
C ILE A 341 -18.81 10.58 6.49
N PRO A 342 -18.56 9.70 5.51
CA PRO A 342 -19.40 8.54 5.27
C PRO A 342 -18.73 7.33 5.93
N THR A 343 -19.27 6.88 7.06
CA THR A 343 -18.73 5.73 7.80
C THR A 343 -18.68 4.46 6.94
N ASP A 344 -19.66 4.26 6.05
CA ASP A 344 -19.69 3.14 5.12
C ASP A 344 -18.65 3.24 3.99
N GLU A 345 -18.22 4.45 3.63
CA GLU A 345 -17.19 4.66 2.61
C GLU A 345 -15.77 4.37 3.15
N PHE A 346 -15.55 4.41 4.47
CA PHE A 346 -14.27 4.03 5.09
C PHE A 346 -14.00 2.53 5.01
N ASN A 347 -15.02 1.69 5.24
CA ASN A 347 -14.88 0.25 5.05
C ASN A 347 -14.59 -0.09 3.59
N ASN A 348 -15.25 0.59 2.64
CA ASN A 348 -14.97 0.43 1.22
C ASN A 348 -13.55 0.91 0.84
N LEU A 349 -13.08 2.01 1.44
CA LEU A 349 -11.71 2.51 1.27
C LEU A 349 -10.70 1.50 1.80
N LEU A 350 -10.95 0.92 2.98
CA LEU A 350 -10.09 -0.08 3.59
C LEU A 350 -9.92 -1.29 2.66
N GLU A 351 -11.01 -1.88 2.19
CA GLU A 351 -10.97 -3.03 1.30
C GLU A 351 -10.34 -2.69 -0.06
N CYS A 352 -10.60 -1.50 -0.60
CA CYS A 352 -9.98 -1.05 -1.84
C CYS A 352 -8.45 -0.87 -1.70
N ALA A 353 -8.00 -0.26 -0.60
CA ALA A 353 -6.59 -0.03 -0.32
C ALA A 353 -5.85 -1.36 -0.09
N LYS A 354 -6.45 -2.28 0.67
CA LYS A 354 -5.92 -3.64 0.86
C LYS A 354 -5.79 -4.38 -0.47
N GLY A 355 -6.86 -4.41 -1.26
CA GLY A 355 -6.89 -5.09 -2.56
C GLY A 355 -5.78 -4.57 -3.47
N LYS A 356 -5.68 -3.25 -3.66
CA LYS A 356 -4.62 -2.65 -4.48
C LYS A 356 -3.22 -2.93 -3.97
N ALA A 357 -3.00 -2.91 -2.65
CA ALA A 357 -1.70 -3.17 -2.05
C ALA A 357 -1.27 -4.63 -2.24
N ILE A 358 -2.18 -5.57 -2.03
CA ILE A 358 -1.96 -7.01 -2.21
C ILE A 358 -1.76 -7.33 -3.69
N ASP A 359 -2.58 -6.76 -4.58
CA ASP A 359 -2.46 -6.95 -6.02
C ASP A 359 -1.12 -6.40 -6.53
N ASN A 360 -0.69 -5.23 -6.05
CA ASN A 360 0.63 -4.71 -6.35
C ASN A 360 1.74 -5.62 -5.81
N PHE A 361 1.60 -6.14 -4.58
CA PHE A 361 2.60 -7.01 -3.98
C PHE A 361 2.76 -8.30 -4.79
N LYS A 362 1.63 -8.91 -5.17
CA LYS A 362 1.57 -10.10 -6.01
C LYS A 362 2.05 -9.82 -7.44
N GLY A 363 1.73 -8.68 -8.03
CA GLY A 363 2.25 -8.30 -9.35
C GLY A 363 3.75 -7.96 -9.33
N SER A 364 4.28 -7.60 -8.15
CA SER A 364 5.69 -7.31 -7.98
C SER A 364 6.54 -8.57 -7.80
N LEU A 365 5.99 -9.61 -7.19
CA LEU A 365 6.63 -10.92 -7.01
C LEU A 365 6.21 -11.93 -8.08
N PHE A 366 7.08 -12.87 -8.42
CA PHE A 366 6.70 -14.00 -9.28
C PHE A 366 5.64 -14.87 -8.58
N ILE A 367 4.72 -15.44 -9.36
CA ILE A 367 3.63 -16.30 -8.84
C ILE A 367 4.19 -17.44 -7.96
N GLY A 368 5.31 -18.04 -8.36
CA GLY A 368 5.97 -19.12 -7.61
C GLY A 368 6.43 -18.72 -6.20
N LEU A 369 6.63 -17.43 -5.93
CA LEU A 369 7.06 -16.93 -4.63
C LEU A 369 5.88 -16.56 -3.72
N HIS A 370 4.64 -16.47 -4.24
CA HIS A 370 3.47 -16.04 -3.45
C HIS A 370 3.12 -17.02 -2.34
N THR A 371 3.41 -18.31 -2.55
CA THR A 371 3.09 -19.41 -1.63
C THR A 371 4.16 -19.64 -0.58
N MET A 372 5.29 -18.93 -0.64
CA MET A 372 6.35 -19.07 0.36
C MET A 372 5.93 -18.41 1.68
N ASP A 373 6.27 -19.04 2.81
CA ASP A 373 5.90 -18.56 4.14
C ASP A 373 6.28 -17.09 4.36
N THR A 374 7.48 -16.68 3.93
CA THR A 374 7.96 -15.29 4.02
C THR A 374 7.01 -14.31 3.29
N SER A 375 6.56 -14.67 2.09
CA SER A 375 5.63 -13.87 1.29
C SER A 375 4.23 -13.85 1.92
N ILE A 376 3.77 -14.97 2.47
CA ILE A 376 2.49 -15.07 3.18
C ILE A 376 2.48 -14.17 4.41
N GLN A 377 3.55 -14.17 5.20
CA GLN A 377 3.68 -13.29 6.36
C GLN A 377 3.72 -11.82 5.96
N ALA A 378 4.41 -11.48 4.87
CA ALA A 378 4.43 -10.11 4.36
C ALA A 378 3.03 -9.64 3.91
N MET A 379 2.25 -10.49 3.23
CA MET A 379 0.87 -10.16 2.85
C MET A 379 -0.02 -9.91 4.08
N LYS A 380 0.09 -10.73 5.12
CA LYS A 380 -0.61 -10.50 6.40
C LYS A 380 -0.19 -9.18 7.06
N GLN A 381 1.09 -8.85 7.00
CA GLN A 381 1.58 -7.57 7.52
C GLN A 381 1.03 -6.38 6.72
N ILE A 382 0.89 -6.49 5.39
CA ILE A 382 0.26 -5.44 4.56
C ILE A 382 -1.17 -5.19 5.03
N GLU A 383 -1.95 -6.24 5.29
CA GLU A 383 -3.32 -6.11 5.81
C GLU A 383 -3.35 -5.36 7.16
N LEU A 384 -2.43 -5.71 8.08
CA LEU A 384 -2.31 -5.06 9.38
C LEU A 384 -1.93 -3.58 9.26
N GLU A 385 -0.91 -3.25 8.46
CA GLU A 385 -0.48 -1.87 8.19
C GLU A 385 -1.61 -1.04 7.57
N THR A 386 -2.37 -1.64 6.65
CA THR A 386 -3.50 -0.95 6.00
C THR A 386 -4.60 -0.64 7.01
N ASN A 387 -4.97 -1.60 7.86
CA ASN A 387 -5.94 -1.37 8.94
C ASN A 387 -5.48 -0.24 9.88
N ASN A 388 -4.22 -0.27 10.31
CA ASN A 388 -3.67 0.74 11.20
C ASN A 388 -3.68 2.14 10.58
N TYR A 389 -3.24 2.26 9.31
CA TYR A 389 -3.17 3.54 8.62
C TYR A 389 -4.56 4.13 8.36
N VAL A 390 -5.52 3.34 7.90
CA VAL A 390 -6.90 3.81 7.67
C VAL A 390 -7.53 4.28 8.99
N ASN A 391 -7.38 3.51 10.08
CA ASN A 391 -7.90 3.90 11.39
C ASN A 391 -7.25 5.20 11.92
N GLU A 392 -5.94 5.38 11.71
CA GLU A 392 -5.25 6.62 12.08
C GLU A 392 -5.80 7.81 11.29
N MET A 393 -5.99 7.65 9.99
CA MET A 393 -6.45 8.71 9.11
C MET A 393 -7.94 9.03 9.30
N GLU A 394 -8.77 8.03 9.61
CA GLU A 394 -10.17 8.24 10.02
C GLU A 394 -10.25 9.15 11.26
N ARG A 395 -9.43 8.86 12.27
CA ARG A 395 -9.34 9.70 13.49
C ARG A 395 -8.90 11.12 13.16
N LYS A 396 -7.87 11.28 12.30
CA LYS A 396 -7.39 12.61 11.86
C LYS A 396 -8.49 13.38 11.12
N LEU A 397 -9.16 12.75 10.16
CA LEU A 397 -10.24 13.37 9.40
C LEU A 397 -11.40 13.77 10.32
N PHE A 398 -11.78 12.90 11.27
CA PHE A 398 -12.81 13.21 12.26
C PHE A 398 -12.45 14.44 13.12
N CYS A 399 -11.19 14.55 13.55
CA CYS A 399 -10.71 15.73 14.28
C CYS A 399 -10.69 17.00 13.43
N GLU A 400 -10.33 16.91 12.14
CA GLU A 400 -10.30 18.04 11.21
C GLU A 400 -11.71 18.55 10.87
N MET A 401 -12.66 17.64 10.69
CA MET A 401 -14.03 17.96 10.29
C MET A 401 -14.95 18.24 11.49
N SER A 402 -14.60 17.78 12.69
CA SER A 402 -15.38 18.01 13.91
C SER A 402 -15.69 19.49 14.15
N PRO A 403 -14.76 20.46 14.04
CA PRO A 403 -15.07 21.86 14.30
C PRO A 403 -16.12 22.46 13.36
N SER A 404 -16.05 22.16 12.06
CA SER A 404 -17.03 22.67 11.07
C SER A 404 -18.37 21.94 11.16
N ILE A 405 -18.36 20.63 11.39
CA ILE A 405 -19.58 19.84 11.63
C ILE A 405 -20.25 20.26 12.95
N LEU A 406 -19.48 20.43 14.03
CA LEU A 406 -19.98 20.94 15.31
C LEU A 406 -20.50 22.37 15.15
N TYR A 407 -19.80 23.24 14.42
CA TYR A 407 -20.26 24.60 14.16
C TYR A 407 -21.58 24.61 13.38
N ASN A 408 -21.69 23.82 12.31
CA ASN A 408 -22.91 23.70 11.51
C ASN A 408 -24.06 23.05 12.28
N ALA A 409 -23.79 22.01 13.08
CA ALA A 409 -24.78 21.39 13.94
C ALA A 409 -25.24 22.35 15.04
N THR A 410 -24.34 23.14 15.62
CA THR A 410 -24.66 24.16 16.63
C THR A 410 -25.48 25.29 16.02
N ASN A 411 -25.15 25.74 14.80
CA ASN A 411 -25.91 26.77 14.11
C ASN A 411 -27.30 26.29 13.68
N ASN A 412 -27.42 25.06 13.18
CA ASN A 412 -28.71 24.47 12.85
C ASN A 412 -29.56 24.27 14.10
N ALA A 413 -28.97 23.77 15.20
CA ALA A 413 -29.64 23.64 16.49
C ALA A 413 -30.09 25.01 17.03
N ASN A 414 -29.23 26.05 16.95
CA ASN A 414 -29.57 27.42 17.32
C ASN A 414 -30.69 27.98 16.47
N THR A 415 -30.70 27.70 15.17
CA THR A 415 -31.76 28.16 14.25
C THR A 415 -33.09 27.49 14.59
N SER A 416 -33.10 26.16 14.79
CA SER A 416 -34.28 25.42 15.23
C SER A 416 -34.77 25.88 16.62
N CYS A 417 -33.86 26.12 17.55
CA CYS A 417 -34.17 26.70 18.86
C CYS A 417 -34.79 28.09 18.75
N ASN A 418 -34.23 28.97 17.92
CA ASN A 418 -34.76 30.31 17.72
C ASN A 418 -36.14 30.27 17.06
N CYS A 419 -36.39 29.37 16.13
CA CYS A 419 -37.72 29.14 15.58
C CYS A 419 -38.71 28.64 16.64
N LEU A 420 -38.31 27.69 17.49
CA LEU A 420 -39.13 27.20 18.60
C LEU A 420 -39.41 28.31 19.62
N ILE A 421 -38.39 29.05 20.04
CA ILE A 421 -38.52 30.18 20.97
C ILE A 421 -39.44 31.25 20.36
N ASN A 422 -39.30 31.59 19.09
CA ASN A 422 -40.18 32.58 18.45
C ASN A 422 -41.63 32.09 18.33
N ASN A 423 -41.83 30.82 17.97
CA ASN A 423 -43.17 30.22 17.91
C ASN A 423 -43.83 30.19 19.30
N GLU A 424 -43.07 29.86 20.34
CA GLU A 424 -43.56 29.82 21.73
C GLU A 424 -43.67 31.22 22.34
N LYS A 425 -42.86 32.19 21.91
CA LYS A 425 -43.00 33.61 22.28
C LYS A 425 -44.28 34.20 21.70
N ASN A 426 -44.64 33.82 20.47
CA ASN A 426 -45.93 34.16 19.89
C ASN A 426 -47.08 33.49 20.66
N ALA A 427 -46.93 32.21 21.02
CA ALA A 427 -47.90 31.52 21.89
C ALA A 427 -48.02 32.16 23.28
N LEU A 428 -46.92 32.68 23.85
CA LEU A 428 -46.90 33.42 25.11
C LEU A 428 -47.54 34.80 24.98
N VAL A 429 -47.45 35.48 23.84
CA VAL A 429 -48.19 36.72 23.56
C VAL A 429 -49.69 36.43 23.50
N ASP A 430 -50.09 35.34 22.84
CA ASP A 430 -51.48 34.88 22.78
C ASP A 430 -51.99 34.44 24.16
N ILE A 431 -51.15 33.80 24.97
CA ILE A 431 -51.45 33.44 26.36
C ILE A 431 -51.48 34.69 27.25
N ASN A 432 -50.64 35.71 27.04
CA ASN A 432 -50.66 36.95 27.82
C ASN A 432 -51.95 37.74 27.53
N TYR A 433 -52.41 37.73 26.28
CA TYR A 433 -53.75 38.20 25.89
C TYR A 433 -54.86 37.42 26.60
N PHE A 434 -54.69 36.10 26.78
CA PHE A 434 -55.64 35.24 27.50
C PHE A 434 -55.54 35.36 29.05
N CYS A 435 -54.35 35.69 29.57
CA CYS A 435 -53.98 35.67 30.99
C CYS A 435 -54.18 37.01 31.71
N GLN A 436 -54.55 38.08 31.01
CA GLN A 436 -55.09 39.30 31.62
C GLN A 436 -56.36 39.05 32.46
N ASN A 437 -56.91 37.82 32.43
CA ASN A 437 -58.14 37.46 33.14
C ASN A 437 -58.03 36.40 34.24
N ASN A 438 -56.87 35.78 34.55
CA ASN A 438 -56.83 34.76 35.64
C ASN A 438 -55.43 34.50 36.28
N ASN A 439 -55.41 34.47 37.62
CA ASN A 439 -54.26 34.32 38.53
C ASN A 439 -53.66 32.88 38.62
N LYS A 440 -53.24 32.26 37.51
CA LYS A 440 -52.52 30.96 37.53
C LYS A 440 -51.28 30.92 36.62
N GLN A 441 -50.41 31.91 36.74
CA GLN A 441 -49.33 32.15 35.76
C GLN A 441 -48.06 31.31 35.97
N LYS A 442 -47.67 30.97 37.21
CA LYS A 442 -46.35 30.38 37.48
C LYS A 442 -46.22 28.90 37.07
N GLU A 443 -47.26 28.12 37.30
CA GLU A 443 -47.27 26.66 37.06
C GLU A 443 -47.38 26.31 35.57
N ILE A 444 -48.13 27.10 34.80
CA ILE A 444 -48.28 26.93 33.35
C ILE A 444 -46.97 27.23 32.64
N ILE A 445 -46.29 28.31 33.02
CA ILE A 445 -45.00 28.71 32.43
C ILE A 445 -43.91 27.66 32.74
N GLN A 446 -43.86 27.13 33.96
CA GLN A 446 -42.91 26.06 34.32
C GLN A 446 -43.16 24.76 33.54
N ASN A 447 -44.42 24.39 33.31
CA ASN A 447 -44.75 23.20 32.50
C ASN A 447 -44.41 23.36 31.02
N ILE A 448 -44.57 24.57 30.46
CA ILE A 448 -44.18 24.86 29.08
C ILE A 448 -42.65 24.79 28.93
N PHE A 449 -41.90 25.40 29.85
CA PHE A 449 -40.42 25.34 29.84
C PHE A 449 -39.89 23.91 29.91
N THR A 450 -40.50 23.07 30.75
CA THR A 450 -40.11 21.66 30.88
C THR A 450 -40.33 20.90 29.57
N LYS A 451 -41.48 21.11 28.91
CA LYS A 451 -41.77 20.46 27.61
C LYS A 451 -40.84 20.93 26.49
N ILE A 452 -40.47 22.20 26.46
CA ILE A 452 -39.52 22.74 25.48
C ILE A 452 -38.13 22.12 25.69
N LYS A 453 -37.67 22.04 26.95
CA LYS A 453 -36.40 21.41 27.34
C LYS A 453 -36.34 19.96 26.86
N ASP A 454 -37.37 19.17 27.15
CA ASP A 454 -37.42 17.75 26.78
C ASP A 454 -37.45 17.53 25.26
N ARG A 455 -38.20 18.35 24.51
CA ARG A 455 -38.29 18.24 23.05
C ARG A 455 -36.98 18.60 22.37
N PHE A 456 -36.32 19.64 22.86
CA PHE A 456 -35.02 20.07 22.38
C PHE A 456 -33.93 19.02 22.63
N TYR A 457 -33.87 18.44 23.84
CA TYR A 457 -32.94 17.35 24.14
C TYR A 457 -33.12 16.14 23.23
N LYS A 458 -34.38 15.80 22.89
CA LYS A 458 -34.69 14.69 21.99
C LYS A 458 -34.24 14.93 20.56
N GLU A 459 -34.40 16.15 20.03
CA GLU A 459 -33.92 16.49 18.68
C GLU A 459 -32.39 16.57 18.59
N VAL A 460 -31.73 17.07 19.63
CA VAL A 460 -30.26 17.11 19.73
C VAL A 460 -29.68 15.69 19.80
N GLN A 461 -30.27 14.79 20.61
CA GLN A 461 -29.87 13.39 20.66
C GLN A 461 -30.08 12.65 19.34
N ASN A 462 -31.20 12.90 18.65
CA ASN A 462 -31.48 12.29 17.36
C ASN A 462 -30.53 12.77 16.24
N SER A 463 -30.02 14.00 16.34
CA SER A 463 -29.15 14.60 15.32
C SER A 463 -27.66 14.29 15.51
N LEU A 464 -27.21 13.99 16.74
CA LEU A 464 -25.78 13.88 17.07
C LEU A 464 -25.34 12.48 17.57
N GLY A 465 -26.26 11.55 17.81
CA GLY A 465 -25.91 10.20 18.29
C GLY A 465 -25.41 10.16 19.74
N LYS A 466 -25.06 8.96 20.24
CA LYS A 466 -24.97 8.62 21.68
C LYS A 466 -23.79 9.20 22.50
N ASN A 467 -22.82 9.92 21.92
CA ASN A 467 -21.66 10.40 22.68
C ASN A 467 -21.75 11.90 22.99
N ILE A 468 -22.61 12.23 23.96
CA ILE A 468 -22.92 13.59 24.41
C ILE A 468 -22.67 13.63 25.92
N SER A 469 -21.52 14.10 26.37
CA SER A 469 -21.33 14.44 27.79
C SER A 469 -20.67 15.80 27.96
N GLN A 470 -19.76 16.17 27.05
CA GLN A 470 -19.11 17.49 27.05
C GLN A 470 -19.98 18.60 26.45
N ILE A 471 -20.88 18.28 25.52
CA ILE A 471 -21.82 19.23 24.89
C ILE A 471 -22.99 19.55 25.84
N GLN A 472 -23.44 18.57 26.63
CA GLN A 472 -24.52 18.72 27.61
C GLN A 472 -24.20 19.82 28.64
N ASN A 473 -22.97 19.86 29.17
CA ASN A 473 -22.58 20.87 30.16
C ASN A 473 -22.61 22.31 29.62
N LYS A 474 -22.21 22.53 28.35
CA LYS A 474 -22.28 23.87 27.73
C LYS A 474 -23.72 24.27 27.41
N LEU A 475 -24.56 23.32 27.01
CA LEU A 475 -25.98 23.54 26.75
C LEU A 475 -26.77 23.83 28.02
N ASP A 476 -26.52 23.10 29.11
CA ASP A 476 -27.15 23.37 30.41
C ASP A 476 -26.76 24.77 30.95
N GLN A 477 -25.51 25.20 30.76
CA GLN A 477 -25.10 26.57 31.11
C GLN A 477 -25.87 27.64 30.32
N GLN A 478 -26.02 27.46 29.02
CA GLN A 478 -26.76 28.42 28.18
C GLN A 478 -28.26 28.43 28.50
N LEU A 479 -28.86 27.26 28.76
CA LEU A 479 -30.27 27.13 29.13
C LEU A 479 -30.57 27.81 30.47
N ASN A 480 -29.69 27.63 31.47
CA ASN A 480 -29.81 28.28 32.77
C ASN A 480 -29.71 29.80 32.67
N THR A 481 -28.81 30.30 31.80
CA THR A 481 -28.66 31.74 31.54
C THR A 481 -29.94 32.32 30.91
N LEU A 482 -30.55 31.61 29.96
CA LEU A 482 -31.82 31.99 29.36
C LEU A 482 -32.98 31.99 30.36
N GLN A 483 -33.01 31.01 31.27
CA GLN A 483 -34.03 30.90 32.30
C GLN A 483 -33.94 32.06 33.31
N GLU A 484 -32.73 32.49 33.67
CA GLU A 484 -32.52 33.70 34.49
C GLU A 484 -32.98 34.97 33.79
N ILE A 485 -32.64 35.14 32.50
CA ILE A 485 -33.06 36.33 31.72
C ILE A 485 -34.58 36.42 31.68
N VAL A 486 -35.27 35.34 31.32
CA VAL A 486 -36.74 35.33 31.23
C VAL A 486 -37.41 35.53 32.59
N THR A 487 -36.86 34.93 33.64
CA THR A 487 -37.41 35.10 35.01
C THR A 487 -37.27 36.55 35.47
N ASN A 488 -36.11 37.18 35.23
CA ASN A 488 -35.86 38.58 35.56
C ASN A 488 -36.75 39.53 34.76
N ASP A 489 -36.97 39.25 33.48
CA ASP A 489 -37.84 40.08 32.62
C ASP A 489 -39.30 39.99 33.07
N ILE A 490 -39.78 38.80 33.44
CA ILE A 490 -41.11 38.60 34.01
C ILE A 490 -41.25 39.29 35.38
N GLU A 491 -40.25 39.19 36.27
CA GLU A 491 -40.26 39.90 37.56
C GLU A 491 -40.29 41.41 37.38
N ASN A 492 -39.52 41.94 36.41
CA ASN A 492 -39.49 43.37 36.13
C ASN A 492 -40.83 43.86 35.55
N GLN A 493 -41.47 43.08 34.67
CA GLN A 493 -42.82 43.40 34.19
C GLN A 493 -43.87 43.28 35.30
N TYR A 494 -43.71 42.34 36.24
CA TYR A 494 -44.58 42.25 37.43
C TYR A 494 -44.44 43.46 38.35
N LYS A 495 -43.20 43.93 38.60
CA LYS A 495 -42.94 45.14 39.40
C LYS A 495 -43.49 46.41 38.75
N LEU A 496 -43.36 46.52 37.43
CA LEU A 496 -43.97 47.59 36.64
C LEU A 496 -45.50 47.58 36.74
N ALA A 497 -46.13 46.40 36.63
CA ALA A 497 -47.58 46.25 36.81
C ALA A 497 -48.01 46.57 38.26
N TYR A 498 -47.24 46.18 39.26
CA TYR A 498 -47.53 46.42 40.68
C TYR A 498 -47.54 47.92 41.04
N SER A 499 -46.70 48.73 40.39
CA SER A 499 -46.61 50.17 40.61
C SER A 499 -47.85 50.95 40.14
N HIS A 500 -48.70 50.35 39.29
CA HIS A 500 -49.83 51.02 38.65
C HIS A 500 -51.19 50.76 39.34
N PHE A 501 -51.26 49.98 40.42
CA PHE A 501 -52.52 49.58 41.09
C PHE A 501 -52.58 49.93 42.59
N CYS A 502 -52.21 51.16 42.98
CA CYS A 502 -52.52 51.66 44.33
C CYS A 502 -53.79 52.51 44.30
N THR A 503 -54.77 52.22 45.17
CA THR A 503 -55.95 53.06 45.35
C THR A 503 -55.74 54.05 46.50
N VAL A 504 -56.16 55.29 46.30
CA VAL A 504 -56.05 56.38 47.28
C VAL A 504 -57.45 56.72 47.78
N ASP A 505 -57.75 56.36 49.03
CA ASP A 505 -59.00 56.71 49.70
C ASP A 505 -58.83 58.03 50.46
N ARG A 506 -59.75 58.99 50.25
CA ARG A 506 -59.82 60.22 51.05
C ARG A 506 -61.10 60.24 51.86
N THR A 507 -60.96 60.38 53.18
CA THR A 507 -62.09 60.50 54.10
C THR A 507 -62.02 61.81 54.87
N PHE A 508 -63.17 62.46 55.05
CA PHE A 508 -63.30 63.71 55.79
C PHE A 508 -64.15 63.46 57.03
N THR A 509 -63.62 63.83 58.20
CA THR A 509 -64.35 63.79 59.47
C THR A 509 -64.50 65.20 60.02
N GLU A 510 -65.75 65.60 60.27
CA GLU A 510 -66.12 66.81 61.00
C GLU A 510 -66.26 66.51 62.49
N THR A 511 -65.68 67.37 63.33
CA THR A 511 -65.86 67.33 64.78
C THR A 511 -66.20 68.71 65.32
N ASP A 512 -67.22 68.78 66.19
CA ASP A 512 -67.64 70.01 66.88
C ASP A 512 -66.55 70.46 67.87
N ASP A 513 -66.12 71.73 67.77
CA ASP A 513 -65.20 72.33 68.75
C ASP A 513 -65.98 72.80 70.00
N PRO A 514 -65.81 72.15 71.17
CA PRO A 514 -66.59 72.47 72.36
C PRO A 514 -66.31 73.85 72.95
N LYS A 515 -65.28 74.57 72.47
CA LYS A 515 -64.83 75.85 73.04
C LYS A 515 -65.21 77.07 72.20
N ASN A 516 -65.81 76.91 71.02
CA ASN A 516 -66.15 78.04 70.14
C ASN A 516 -67.39 77.72 69.27
N ASN A 517 -68.55 78.28 69.63
CA ASN A 517 -69.87 78.02 69.00
C ASN A 517 -70.04 78.48 67.53
N ASN A 518 -68.97 78.64 66.74
CA ASN A 518 -69.06 79.04 65.33
C ASN A 518 -67.95 78.43 64.42
N PHE A 519 -67.31 77.32 64.79
CA PHE A 519 -66.30 76.65 63.94
C PHE A 519 -66.43 75.13 63.95
N TYR A 520 -66.28 74.52 62.76
CA TYR A 520 -66.11 73.07 62.58
C TYR A 520 -64.67 72.79 62.19
N LEU A 521 -64.08 71.73 62.76
CA LEU A 521 -62.78 71.22 62.35
C LEU A 521 -63.00 70.10 61.35
N ILE A 522 -62.48 70.24 60.12
CA ILE A 522 -62.48 69.18 59.10
C ILE A 522 -61.07 68.60 59.03
N THR A 523 -60.95 67.30 59.26
CA THR A 523 -59.69 66.58 59.06
C THR A 523 -59.80 65.73 57.79
N GLU A 524 -58.90 65.95 56.82
CA GLU A 524 -58.77 65.09 55.63
C GLU A 524 -57.75 64.00 55.94
N CYS A 525 -58.18 62.74 55.89
CA CYS A 525 -57.32 61.58 55.99
C CYS A 525 -57.16 60.97 54.59
N THR A 526 -55.92 60.93 54.10
CA THR A 526 -55.57 60.23 52.86
C THR A 526 -54.94 58.89 53.22
N THR A 527 -55.47 57.80 52.67
CA THR A 527 -55.00 56.44 52.94
C THR A 527 -54.67 55.76 51.62
N VAL A 528 -53.45 55.29 51.45
CA VAL A 528 -53.02 54.52 50.27
C VAL A 528 -53.11 53.04 50.62
N ARG A 529 -53.87 52.27 49.82
CA ARG A 529 -54.03 50.83 50.01
C ARG A 529 -53.41 50.03 48.87
N ASP A 530 -52.90 48.85 49.21
CA ASP A 530 -52.48 47.86 48.23
C ASP A 530 -53.71 47.19 47.56
N PRO A 531 -53.52 46.42 46.47
CA PRO A 531 -54.62 45.71 45.80
C PRO A 531 -55.37 44.69 46.66
N PHE A 532 -54.87 44.38 47.87
CA PHE A 532 -55.48 43.48 48.84
C PHE A 532 -56.18 44.23 49.99
N GLY A 533 -56.19 45.56 49.96
CA GLY A 533 -56.86 46.43 50.92
C GLY A 533 -56.04 46.82 52.15
N ASN A 534 -54.76 46.42 52.22
CA ASN A 534 -53.88 46.77 53.34
C ASN A 534 -53.41 48.22 53.22
N ILE A 535 -53.36 48.94 54.34
CA ILE A 535 -52.92 50.33 54.37
C ILE A 535 -51.39 50.36 54.27
N ILE A 536 -50.87 50.92 53.18
CA ILE A 536 -49.44 51.10 52.93
C ILE A 536 -48.94 52.39 53.59
N SER A 537 -49.74 53.46 53.52
CA SER A 537 -49.46 54.72 54.21
C SER A 537 -50.75 55.48 54.51
N SER A 538 -50.78 56.23 55.60
CA SER A 538 -51.84 57.18 55.90
C SER A 538 -51.27 58.52 56.36
N SER A 539 -51.90 59.60 55.93
CA SER A 539 -51.56 60.95 56.36
C SER A 539 -52.83 61.74 56.64
N SER A 540 -52.88 62.42 57.77
CA SER A 540 -53.96 63.36 58.10
C SER A 540 -53.50 64.80 57.95
N LYS A 541 -54.37 65.64 57.42
CA LYS A 541 -54.17 67.09 57.32
C LYS A 541 -55.40 67.79 57.88
N GLU A 542 -55.19 68.60 58.92
CA GLU A 542 -56.24 69.48 59.44
C GLU A 542 -56.50 70.63 58.47
N ILE A 543 -57.77 70.85 58.15
CA ILE A 543 -58.24 71.94 57.31
C ILE A 543 -59.19 72.78 58.15
N SER A 544 -58.68 73.79 58.85
CA SER A 544 -59.52 74.76 59.56
C SER A 544 -60.13 75.75 58.56
N ARG A 545 -61.47 75.80 58.43
CA ARG A 545 -62.18 76.81 57.63
C ARG A 545 -63.22 77.56 58.44
N LYS A 546 -63.23 78.88 58.31
CA LYS A 546 -64.19 79.80 58.93
C LYS A 546 -65.41 79.95 58.00
N ILE A 547 -66.51 79.26 58.29
CA ILE A 547 -67.72 79.30 57.45
C ILE A 547 -68.71 80.31 58.05
N LYS A 548 -69.10 81.34 57.27
CA LYS A 548 -70.23 82.23 57.64
C LYS A 548 -71.55 81.55 57.27
N PRO A 549 -72.60 81.66 58.10
CA PRO A 549 -73.88 81.02 57.81
C PRO A 549 -74.58 81.76 56.67
N ASN A 550 -74.74 81.10 55.51
CA ASN A 550 -75.85 81.21 54.54
C ASN A 550 -75.53 80.85 53.07
N ASN A 551 -74.41 80.20 52.74
CA ASN A 551 -74.19 79.73 51.37
C ASN A 551 -74.20 78.20 51.28
N ILE A 552 -75.28 77.65 50.68
CA ILE A 552 -75.33 76.28 50.18
C ILE A 552 -74.55 76.25 48.87
N ILE A 553 -73.48 75.45 48.79
CA ILE A 553 -72.79 75.16 47.52
C ILE A 553 -72.74 73.64 47.34
N ILE A 554 -73.45 73.17 46.32
CA ILE A 554 -73.32 71.82 45.76
C ILE A 554 -72.21 71.88 44.70
N HIS A 555 -71.20 71.01 44.78
CA HIS A 555 -70.30 70.75 43.66
C HIS A 555 -70.03 69.25 43.49
N ASN A 556 -70.53 68.71 42.37
CA ASN A 556 -69.89 67.65 41.58
C ASN A 556 -68.63 68.21 40.90
N ILE A 557 -67.59 67.37 40.74
CA ILE A 557 -66.56 67.31 39.66
C ILE A 557 -65.68 66.10 40.02
N TYR A 558 -65.77 64.97 39.30
CA TYR A 558 -65.03 64.55 38.09
C TYR A 558 -63.50 64.47 38.23
N ASP A 559 -63.02 63.24 38.10
CA ASP A 559 -61.63 62.80 37.96
C ASP A 559 -60.95 63.43 36.74
N ASP A 560 -59.72 63.90 36.95
CA ASP A 560 -58.62 63.80 35.99
C ASP A 560 -57.33 64.26 36.67
N SER A 561 -56.38 63.36 36.88
CA SER A 561 -54.97 63.57 36.52
C SER A 561 -54.08 62.40 36.92
N ILE A 562 -53.60 61.73 35.88
CA ILE A 562 -52.35 60.97 35.83
C ILE A 562 -51.20 61.88 36.29
N CYS A 563 -50.43 61.44 37.28
CA CYS A 563 -49.09 61.97 37.55
C CYS A 563 -48.10 60.81 37.52
N SER A 564 -47.32 60.76 36.44
CA SER A 564 -46.10 59.98 36.34
C SER A 564 -45.02 60.59 37.25
N ILE A 565 -44.46 59.80 38.15
CA ILE A 565 -43.16 60.05 38.77
C ILE A 565 -42.30 58.79 38.57
N ALA A 566 -41.04 59.04 38.23
CA ALA A 566 -40.00 58.13 37.75
C ALA A 566 -39.84 56.80 38.52
#